data_AF-A0A7Y4YUV3-F1
#
_entry.id   AF-A0A7Y4YUV3-F1
#
_cell.length_a   1.000
_cell.length_b   1.000
_cell.length_c   1.000
_cell.angle_alpha   90.00
_cell.angle_beta   90.00
_cell.angle_gamma   90.00
#
_symmetry.space_group_name_H-M   'P 1'
#
loop_
_entity.id
_entity.type
_entity.pdbx_description
1 polymer ?
#
loop_
_entity_poly.entity_id
_entity_poly.type
_entity_poly.pdbx_seq_one_letter_code
_entity_poly.pdbx_strand_id
1 'polypeptide(L)'
;MPRSTSKLLAAAAALATIAVPVGTTAQTAVPAVQAISAADKEQGAKAHPQLVAEFGGAEAGAQATYVESVGKNIAVQSGLSGARSDFTVTLLNSPVNNAFAIPGGYIYTTRQLVALMNNEAELAAVLGHEVGHVAARHAAKRQSAATKNTIIGVLGTVLSGVLLGNSQVGQLLQKGFLQGSQLLTLKYSRAQETESDKLGVEYLRRAGYDPRAMSTVLQSLANQNTLDARLMGTANKVPEWASTHPDPASRVRTALTFAGAAKGTTNRDTFLTRISGLTYGDDPKQGIVEGRKFTHPDLKLAFEAPNGFFMLNGTQAVTISGQSGKGQFASGPFSGDLDAYIRAAFGGLTEANQPKIDPGTITKTTVNGIPAAYATARVNNSNSPVDVTVFAYQFGTTSAFHFLTIAQAGGGAVFDPMYASMRRISATEAGAVKPRKLVVITAKSGDTMAALAQRMAYTSAQLERLQVLNGFTASTKIVAGQKVKLVTY
;
A
#
# COMPACT_ATOMS: atom_id res chain seq x y z
N MET A 1 0.54 -70.07 72.93
CA MET A 1 -0.04 -68.86 73.57
C MET A 1 0.98 -67.73 73.48
N PRO A 2 0.63 -66.42 73.38
CA PRO A 2 -0.59 -65.73 72.95
C PRO A 2 -0.34 -64.92 71.64
N ARG A 3 -1.33 -64.74 70.75
CA ARG A 3 -2.38 -63.69 70.64
C ARG A 3 -1.93 -62.33 70.08
N SER A 4 -2.39 -62.12 68.84
CA SER A 4 -2.54 -60.92 68.02
C SER A 4 -3.66 -60.00 68.53
N THR A 5 -3.55 -58.69 68.30
CA THR A 5 -4.67 -57.83 67.87
C THR A 5 -4.22 -56.56 67.14
N SER A 6 -4.59 -56.49 65.86
CA SER A 6 -5.41 -55.44 65.19
C SER A 6 -4.99 -53.96 65.19
N LYS A 7 -4.86 -53.40 63.97
CA LYS A 7 -4.79 -51.97 63.62
C LYS A 7 -6.14 -51.43 63.11
N LEU A 8 -6.25 -50.09 63.12
CA LEU A 8 -7.18 -49.15 62.42
C LEU A 8 -7.88 -48.25 63.47
N LEU A 9 -8.11 -46.94 63.31
CA LEU A 9 -7.68 -45.84 62.44
C LEU A 9 -8.34 -44.57 63.05
N ALA A 10 -7.70 -43.40 63.10
CA ALA A 10 -8.42 -42.12 63.29
C ALA A 10 -7.58 -40.93 62.81
N ALA A 11 -8.22 -40.07 62.01
CA ALA A 11 -7.66 -38.91 61.34
C ALA A 11 -7.76 -37.64 62.19
N ALA A 12 -6.84 -36.69 61.98
CA ALA A 12 -7.00 -35.30 62.41
C ALA A 12 -6.44 -34.36 61.33
N ALA A 13 -7.28 -33.44 60.88
CA ALA A 13 -6.95 -32.38 59.92
C ALA A 13 -6.38 -31.15 60.64
N ALA A 14 -5.34 -30.54 60.08
CA ALA A 14 -4.79 -29.27 60.56
C ALA A 14 -4.84 -28.22 59.43
N LEU A 15 -5.54 -27.10 59.69
CA LEU A 15 -5.52 -25.89 58.87
C LEU A 15 -4.17 -25.17 59.03
N ALA A 16 -3.53 -24.80 57.91
CA ALA A 16 -2.41 -23.87 57.89
C ALA A 16 -2.82 -22.59 57.14
N THR A 17 -2.69 -21.46 57.81
CA THR A 17 -2.93 -20.10 57.31
C THR A 17 -1.82 -19.67 56.35
N ILE A 18 -2.18 -19.27 55.13
CA ILE A 18 -1.25 -18.72 54.12
C ILE A 18 -1.24 -17.20 54.25
N ALA A 19 -0.11 -16.63 54.64
CA ALA A 19 0.15 -15.20 54.55
C ALA A 19 0.47 -14.84 53.08
N VAL A 20 -0.31 -13.92 52.50
CA VAL A 20 -0.09 -13.41 51.14
C VAL A 20 0.91 -12.25 51.21
N PRO A 21 2.08 -12.29 50.53
CA PRO A 21 2.91 -11.12 50.39
C PRO A 21 2.27 -10.16 49.37
N VAL A 22 2.17 -8.90 49.76
CA VAL A 22 1.76 -7.79 48.87
C VAL A 22 2.80 -7.68 47.75
N GLY A 23 2.43 -8.13 46.55
CA GLY A 23 3.26 -8.05 45.37
C GLY A 23 3.41 -6.60 44.90
N THR A 24 4.64 -6.11 44.89
CA THR A 24 5.05 -4.93 44.13
C THR A 24 4.68 -5.13 42.66
N THR A 25 4.00 -4.14 42.08
CA THR A 25 3.65 -4.10 40.66
C THR A 25 4.92 -4.14 39.81
N ALA A 26 5.20 -5.31 39.20
CA ALA A 26 6.25 -5.43 38.22
C ALA A 26 5.90 -4.56 37.01
N GLN A 27 6.59 -3.42 36.87
CA GLN A 27 6.68 -2.72 35.58
C GLN A 27 7.28 -3.72 34.59
N THR A 28 6.49 -4.10 33.59
CA THR A 28 6.97 -4.94 32.49
C THR A 28 8.06 -4.17 31.75
N ALA A 29 9.32 -4.56 31.96
CA ALA A 29 10.46 -4.02 31.24
C ALA A 29 10.22 -4.21 29.73
N VAL A 30 10.22 -3.11 28.98
CA VAL A 30 10.24 -3.16 27.52
C VAL A 30 11.53 -3.88 27.11
N PRO A 31 11.49 -4.92 26.26
CA PRO A 31 12.71 -5.55 25.76
C PRO A 31 13.65 -4.49 25.20
N ALA A 32 14.95 -4.58 25.51
CA ALA A 32 15.93 -3.62 25.04
C ALA A 32 15.90 -3.55 23.50
N VAL A 33 15.61 -2.37 22.96
CA VAL A 33 15.61 -2.12 21.50
C VAL A 33 17.04 -2.31 21.00
N GLN A 34 17.20 -3.12 19.97
CA GLN A 34 18.51 -3.34 19.34
C GLN A 34 18.83 -2.17 18.42
N ALA A 35 19.99 -1.56 18.60
CA ALA A 35 20.47 -0.49 17.74
C ALA A 35 20.65 -0.98 16.29
N ILE A 36 20.56 -0.05 15.33
CA ILE A 36 20.78 -0.33 13.91
C ILE A 36 22.19 -0.91 13.72
N SER A 37 22.28 -2.13 13.19
CA SER A 37 23.58 -2.78 12.93
C SER A 37 24.19 -2.34 11.59
N ALA A 38 25.50 -2.60 11.40
CA ALA A 38 26.16 -2.36 10.12
C ALA A 38 25.53 -3.19 8.97
N ALA A 39 25.12 -4.43 9.26
CA ALA A 39 24.44 -5.28 8.30
C ALA A 39 23.07 -4.72 7.89
N ASP A 40 22.31 -4.17 8.85
CA ASP A 40 21.03 -3.52 8.56
C ASP A 40 21.23 -2.31 7.63
N LYS A 41 22.26 -1.49 7.88
CA LYS A 41 22.61 -0.34 7.02
C LYS A 41 22.96 -0.78 5.60
N GLU A 42 23.78 -1.81 5.45
CA GLU A 42 24.17 -2.33 4.13
C GLU A 42 22.96 -2.88 3.35
N GLN A 43 22.10 -3.67 4.00
CA GLN A 43 20.91 -4.22 3.36
C GLN A 43 19.92 -3.12 2.95
N GLY A 44 19.69 -2.15 3.83
CA GLY A 44 18.84 -1.00 3.54
C GLY A 44 19.35 -0.19 2.36
N ALA A 45 20.66 0.08 2.32
CA ALA A 45 21.29 0.82 1.23
C ALA A 45 21.17 0.10 -0.13
N LYS A 46 21.26 -1.25 -0.15
CA LYS A 46 21.07 -2.05 -1.37
C LYS A 46 19.62 -2.02 -1.87
N ALA A 47 18.63 -2.05 -0.97
CA ALA A 47 17.22 -2.07 -1.33
C ALA A 47 16.66 -0.69 -1.71
N HIS A 48 17.20 0.38 -1.13
CA HIS A 48 16.66 1.74 -1.24
C HIS A 48 16.43 2.21 -2.69
N PRO A 49 17.39 2.12 -3.63
CA PRO A 49 17.17 2.61 -5.00
C PRO A 49 16.03 1.89 -5.72
N GLN A 50 15.87 0.58 -5.48
CA GLN A 50 14.83 -0.24 -6.11
C GLN A 50 13.44 0.15 -5.57
N LEU A 51 13.32 0.33 -4.25
CA LEU A 51 12.07 0.75 -3.61
C LEU A 51 11.68 2.17 -4.05
N VAL A 52 12.63 3.09 -4.15
CA VAL A 52 12.36 4.45 -4.66
C VAL A 52 11.84 4.40 -6.10
N ALA A 53 12.46 3.59 -6.97
CA ALA A 53 12.02 3.44 -8.35
C ALA A 53 10.62 2.80 -8.46
N GLU A 54 10.33 1.80 -7.62
CA GLU A 54 9.03 1.13 -7.55
C GLU A 54 7.88 2.09 -7.22
N PHE A 55 8.13 3.11 -6.39
CA PHE A 55 7.13 4.12 -6.02
C PHE A 55 7.25 5.44 -6.77
N GLY A 56 7.86 5.43 -7.96
CA GLY A 56 7.78 6.55 -8.89
C GLY A 56 8.83 7.63 -8.67
N GLY A 57 9.84 7.30 -7.86
CA GLY A 57 10.92 8.20 -7.47
C GLY A 57 10.66 8.90 -6.14
N ALA A 58 11.69 9.60 -5.69
CA ALA A 58 11.61 10.47 -4.52
C ALA A 58 11.10 11.85 -4.93
N GLU A 59 10.16 12.39 -4.16
CA GLU A 59 9.78 13.79 -4.22
C GLU A 59 10.94 14.67 -3.72
N ALA A 60 11.00 15.90 -4.22
CA ALA A 60 12.01 16.88 -3.84
C ALA A 60 11.35 18.20 -3.39
N GLY A 61 12.16 19.09 -2.82
CA GLY A 61 11.72 20.44 -2.42
C GLY A 61 11.21 20.53 -0.98
N ALA A 62 10.47 21.60 -0.70
CA ALA A 62 10.10 21.99 0.67
C ALA A 62 9.18 20.97 1.36
N GLN A 63 8.27 20.35 0.61
CA GLN A 63 7.36 19.31 1.10
C GLN A 63 8.14 18.07 1.55
N ALA A 64 9.06 17.58 0.70
CA ALA A 64 9.91 16.42 1.01
C ALA A 64 10.82 16.70 2.22
N THR A 65 11.45 17.88 2.26
CA THR A 65 12.30 18.30 3.39
C THR A 65 11.52 18.35 4.71
N TYR A 66 10.28 18.84 4.67
CA TYR A 66 9.42 18.87 5.85
C TYR A 66 9.04 17.46 6.33
N VAL A 67 8.60 16.58 5.42
CA VAL A 67 8.29 15.19 5.77
C VAL A 67 9.51 14.47 6.34
N GLU A 68 10.67 14.67 5.72
CA GLU A 68 11.95 14.12 6.18
C GLU A 68 12.26 14.57 7.62
N SER A 69 12.07 15.87 7.90
CA SER A 69 12.34 16.44 9.22
C SER A 69 11.46 15.82 10.31
N VAL A 70 10.15 15.66 10.05
CA VAL A 70 9.18 15.05 10.97
C VAL A 70 9.52 13.57 11.19
N GLY A 71 9.79 12.84 10.11
CA GLY A 71 10.18 11.43 10.18
C GLY A 71 11.44 11.20 11.00
N LYS A 72 12.47 12.02 10.81
CA LYS A 72 13.71 11.94 11.61
C LYS A 72 13.45 12.25 13.09
N ASN A 73 12.58 13.22 13.39
CA ASN A 73 12.26 13.61 14.76
C ASN A 73 11.52 12.51 15.53
N ILE A 74 10.61 11.79 14.86
CA ILE A 74 9.92 10.66 15.48
C ILE A 74 10.80 9.41 15.56
N ALA A 75 11.62 9.14 14.54
CA ALA A 75 12.44 7.93 14.48
C ALA A 75 13.47 7.85 15.62
N VAL A 76 14.08 8.96 16.02
CA VAL A 76 15.02 8.99 17.17
C VAL A 76 14.37 8.63 18.50
N GLN A 77 13.04 8.69 18.62
CA GLN A 77 12.32 8.29 19.85
C GLN A 77 12.26 6.77 20.05
N SER A 78 12.60 6.00 19.00
CA SER A 78 12.49 4.55 18.98
C SER A 78 13.54 3.81 19.79
N GLY A 79 14.68 4.45 20.05
CA GLY A 79 15.86 3.79 20.63
C GLY A 79 16.71 3.01 19.63
N LEU A 80 16.36 3.01 18.33
CA LEU A 80 17.18 2.40 17.27
C LEU A 80 18.51 3.16 17.04
N SER A 81 18.48 4.48 17.15
CA SER A 81 19.64 5.37 17.17
C SER A 81 19.25 6.71 17.81
N GLY A 82 20.20 7.36 18.50
CA GLY A 82 20.05 8.73 18.99
C GLY A 82 20.38 9.80 17.94
N ALA A 83 20.97 9.43 16.80
CA ALA A 83 21.40 10.37 15.78
C ALA A 83 20.38 10.45 14.63
N ARG A 84 19.86 11.66 14.35
CA ARG A 84 18.95 11.90 13.21
C ARG A 84 19.57 11.53 11.86
N SER A 85 20.90 11.59 11.74
CA SER A 85 21.65 11.25 10.52
C SER A 85 21.64 9.77 10.20
N ASP A 86 21.30 8.89 11.15
CA ASP A 86 21.18 7.45 10.90
C ASP A 86 19.85 7.07 10.23
N PHE A 87 18.92 8.02 10.08
CA PHE A 87 17.63 7.78 9.46
C PHE A 87 17.55 8.47 8.11
N THR A 88 17.09 7.72 7.10
CA THR A 88 16.77 8.23 5.76
C THR A 88 15.26 8.19 5.58
N VAL A 89 14.62 9.35 5.48
CA VAL A 89 13.17 9.45 5.32
C VAL A 89 12.87 9.95 3.91
N THR A 90 12.08 9.20 3.14
CA THR A 90 11.80 9.52 1.74
C THR A 90 10.31 9.74 1.51
N LEU A 91 9.96 10.89 0.95
CA LEU A 91 8.62 11.13 0.40
C LEU A 91 8.59 10.57 -1.03
N LEU A 92 7.69 9.64 -1.31
CA LEU A 92 7.61 8.93 -2.59
C LEU A 92 6.53 9.53 -3.52
N ASN A 93 6.84 9.62 -4.81
CA ASN A 93 5.93 10.10 -5.86
C ASN A 93 4.93 9.01 -6.28
N SER A 94 4.07 8.62 -5.34
CA SER A 94 3.05 7.61 -5.56
C SER A 94 1.64 8.13 -5.24
N PRO A 95 0.65 7.82 -6.10
CA PRO A 95 -0.77 8.14 -5.90
C PRO A 95 -1.46 7.17 -4.94
N VAL A 96 -0.75 6.19 -4.38
CA VAL A 96 -1.29 5.18 -3.48
C VAL A 96 -1.07 5.61 -2.04
N ASN A 97 -2.07 5.50 -1.16
CA ASN A 97 -1.87 5.69 0.28
C ASN A 97 -0.96 4.57 0.80
N ASN A 98 0.29 4.86 1.18
CA ASN A 98 1.20 3.87 1.75
C ASN A 98 2.33 4.51 2.58
N ALA A 99 2.86 3.76 3.53
CA ALA A 99 4.08 4.03 4.27
C ALA A 99 4.73 2.69 4.65
N PHE A 100 6.04 2.68 4.82
CA PHE A 100 6.76 1.50 5.27
C PHE A 100 8.15 1.89 5.79
N ALA A 101 8.77 1.01 6.57
CA ALA A 101 10.17 1.12 6.93
C ALA A 101 10.91 -0.21 6.73
N ILE A 102 12.19 -0.13 6.44
CA ILE A 102 13.09 -1.28 6.31
C ILE A 102 14.27 -1.12 7.27
N PRO A 103 15.00 -2.20 7.60
CA PRO A 103 16.22 -2.12 8.39
C PRO A 103 17.23 -1.12 7.81
N GLY A 104 18.08 -0.57 8.67
CA GLY A 104 19.11 0.40 8.28
C GLY A 104 18.70 1.87 8.42
N GLY A 105 17.52 2.13 9.00
CA GLY A 105 17.03 3.49 9.25
C GLY A 105 16.25 4.11 8.09
N TYR A 106 15.82 3.31 7.11
CA TYR A 106 15.08 3.80 5.95
C TYR A 106 13.57 3.77 6.19
N ILE A 107 12.92 4.91 6.03
CA ILE A 107 11.51 5.14 6.29
C ILE A 107 10.90 5.84 5.07
N TYR A 108 9.70 5.43 4.68
CA TYR A 108 9.05 5.89 3.46
C TYR A 108 7.59 6.26 3.73
N THR A 109 7.12 7.28 3.04
CA THR A 109 5.69 7.59 2.95
C THR A 109 5.37 8.14 1.57
N THR A 110 4.19 7.87 1.05
CA THR A 110 3.76 8.37 -0.26
C THR A 110 3.12 9.75 -0.12
N ARG A 111 3.25 10.58 -1.17
CA ARG A 111 2.57 11.89 -1.22
C ARG A 111 1.06 11.78 -1.06
N GLN A 112 0.44 10.70 -1.53
CA GLN A 112 -1.00 10.51 -1.37
C GLN A 112 -1.39 10.34 0.10
N LEU A 113 -0.62 9.57 0.87
CA LEU A 113 -0.89 9.38 2.30
C LEU A 113 -0.68 10.68 3.10
N VAL A 114 0.39 11.42 2.79
CA VAL A 114 0.63 12.74 3.39
C VAL A 114 -0.51 13.71 3.07
N ALA A 115 -1.04 13.68 1.85
CA ALA A 115 -2.18 14.53 1.47
C ALA A 115 -3.48 14.18 2.22
N LEU A 116 -3.68 12.92 2.62
CA LEU A 116 -4.83 12.48 3.41
C LEU A 116 -4.77 12.98 4.86
N MET A 117 -3.58 13.03 5.45
CA MET A 117 -3.37 13.48 6.83
C MET A 117 -3.81 14.92 7.07
N ASN A 118 -4.22 15.20 8.30
CA ASN A 118 -4.84 16.44 8.71
C ASN A 118 -3.97 17.26 9.66
N ASN A 119 -2.84 16.72 10.14
CA ASN A 119 -1.91 17.45 10.99
C ASN A 119 -0.53 16.75 11.06
N GLU A 120 0.47 17.40 11.64
CA GLU A 120 1.84 16.87 11.73
C GLU A 120 1.93 15.65 12.65
N ALA A 121 1.12 15.62 13.72
CA ALA A 121 1.10 14.49 14.64
C ALA A 121 0.57 13.21 13.96
N GLU A 122 -0.32 13.31 12.97
CA GLU A 122 -0.77 12.15 12.16
C GLU A 122 0.35 11.62 11.26
N LEU A 123 1.15 12.51 10.67
CA LEU A 123 2.36 12.11 9.93
C LEU A 123 3.36 11.43 10.87
N ALA A 124 3.64 12.04 12.01
CA ALA A 124 4.50 11.44 13.03
C ALA A 124 3.94 10.10 13.52
N ALA A 125 2.62 9.93 13.63
CA ALA A 125 2.00 8.70 14.08
C ALA A 125 2.28 7.56 13.11
N VAL A 126 2.03 7.78 11.80
CA VAL A 126 2.30 6.78 10.76
C VAL A 126 3.78 6.44 10.69
N LEU A 127 4.67 7.45 10.64
CA LEU A 127 6.10 7.20 10.56
C LEU A 127 6.63 6.51 11.83
N GLY A 128 6.10 6.88 13.01
CA GLY A 128 6.41 6.23 14.27
C GLY A 128 5.93 4.78 14.34
N HIS A 129 4.76 4.47 13.77
CA HIS A 129 4.28 3.10 13.59
C HIS A 129 5.22 2.28 12.71
N GLU A 130 5.66 2.81 11.56
CA GLU A 130 6.61 2.09 10.70
C GLU A 130 7.95 1.83 11.39
N VAL A 131 8.45 2.81 12.14
CA VAL A 131 9.66 2.64 12.96
C VAL A 131 9.43 1.61 14.07
N GLY A 132 8.22 1.53 14.63
CA GLY A 132 7.82 0.51 15.60
C GLY A 132 7.97 -0.92 15.07
N HIS A 133 7.62 -1.16 13.80
CA HIS A 133 7.83 -2.46 13.16
C HIS A 133 9.32 -2.85 13.07
N VAL A 134 10.18 -1.88 12.76
CA VAL A 134 11.64 -2.10 12.68
C VAL A 134 12.21 -2.34 14.08
N ALA A 135 11.84 -1.50 15.06
CA ALA A 135 12.28 -1.62 16.45
C ALA A 135 11.89 -2.98 17.08
N ALA A 136 10.68 -3.46 16.78
CA ALA A 136 10.18 -4.76 17.24
C ALA A 136 10.64 -5.95 16.36
N ARG A 137 11.45 -5.69 15.31
CA ARG A 137 12.00 -6.67 14.36
C ARG A 137 10.93 -7.57 13.73
N HIS A 138 9.76 -7.03 13.42
CA HIS A 138 8.62 -7.82 12.92
C HIS A 138 8.92 -8.58 11.62
N ALA A 139 9.64 -7.95 10.69
CA ALA A 139 10.05 -8.61 9.45
C ALA A 139 10.97 -9.83 9.71
N ALA A 140 11.95 -9.69 10.61
CA ALA A 140 12.86 -10.79 10.96
C ALA A 140 12.15 -11.92 11.72
N LYS A 141 11.26 -11.59 12.68
CA LYS A 141 10.43 -12.57 13.39
C LYS A 141 9.56 -13.36 12.42
N ARG A 142 8.94 -12.69 11.44
CA ARG A 142 8.15 -13.32 10.38
C ARG A 142 9.00 -14.25 9.50
N GLN A 143 10.15 -13.78 9.05
CA GLN A 143 11.06 -14.61 8.25
C GLN A 143 11.52 -15.86 9.01
N SER A 144 11.84 -15.72 10.30
CA SER A 144 12.20 -16.86 11.15
C SER A 144 11.04 -17.83 11.32
N ALA A 145 9.82 -17.36 11.54
CA ALA A 145 8.63 -18.20 11.63
C ALA A 145 8.38 -18.98 10.33
N ALA A 146 8.51 -18.33 9.17
CA ALA A 146 8.39 -18.98 7.86
C ALA A 146 9.49 -20.06 7.65
N THR A 147 10.72 -19.79 8.09
CA THR A 147 11.85 -20.72 7.98
C THR A 147 11.72 -21.91 8.95
N LYS A 148 11.22 -21.68 10.18
CA LYS A 148 10.98 -22.76 11.15
C LYS A 148 9.87 -23.70 10.70
N ASN A 149 8.80 -23.15 10.14
CA ASN A 149 7.69 -23.95 9.61
C ASN A 149 8.09 -24.77 8.37
N THR A 150 9.09 -24.33 7.59
CA THR A 150 9.65 -25.11 6.47
C THR A 150 10.62 -26.19 6.96
N ILE A 151 11.37 -25.97 8.04
CA ILE A 151 12.29 -26.97 8.63
C ILE A 151 11.54 -28.11 9.37
N ILE A 152 10.30 -27.92 9.81
CA ILE A 152 9.48 -29.02 10.36
C ILE A 152 8.81 -29.84 9.21
N GLY A 153 8.85 -29.36 7.98
CA GLY A 153 8.27 -30.00 6.78
C GLY A 153 9.27 -30.44 5.70
N VAL A 154 10.56 -30.65 6.04
CA VAL A 154 11.65 -31.07 5.12
C VAL A 154 11.14 -32.10 4.09
N LEU A 155 11.22 -31.91 2.76
CA LEU A 155 12.32 -31.39 1.95
C LEU A 155 11.88 -30.37 0.86
N GLY A 156 12.62 -29.27 0.76
CA GLY A 156 12.92 -28.62 -0.52
C GLY A 156 12.44 -27.17 -0.69
N THR A 157 13.40 -26.28 -0.97
CA THR A 157 13.30 -24.88 -1.47
C THR A 157 12.98 -23.77 -0.45
N VAL A 158 14.07 -23.21 0.09
CA VAL A 158 14.09 -21.91 0.79
C VAL A 158 14.68 -20.90 -0.21
N LEU A 159 13.97 -19.77 -0.40
CA LEU A 159 14.27 -18.62 -1.29
C LEU A 159 13.53 -18.56 -2.65
N SER A 160 12.22 -18.83 -2.70
CA SER A 160 11.34 -18.28 -3.74
C SER A 160 9.86 -18.40 -3.37
N GLY A 161 9.14 -17.28 -3.30
CA GLY A 161 7.76 -17.16 -3.79
C GLY A 161 6.59 -17.87 -3.08
N VAL A 162 6.75 -18.71 -2.07
CA VAL A 162 5.62 -19.53 -1.58
C VAL A 162 4.90 -18.90 -0.39
N LEU A 163 3.83 -18.13 -0.65
CA LEU A 163 2.73 -18.03 0.32
C LEU A 163 1.34 -17.77 -0.29
N LEU A 164 1.16 -18.00 -1.60
CA LEU A 164 -0.14 -18.10 -2.25
C LEU A 164 -0.14 -19.38 -3.08
N GLY A 165 -1.23 -20.15 -3.00
CA GLY A 165 -1.29 -21.59 -3.34
C GLY A 165 -0.56 -22.01 -4.62
N ASN A 166 -0.02 -23.23 -4.58
CA ASN A 166 0.81 -23.87 -5.62
C ASN A 166 0.10 -24.14 -6.97
N SER A 167 -0.91 -23.35 -7.36
CA SER A 167 -1.57 -23.48 -8.65
C SER A 167 -0.90 -22.60 -9.71
N GLN A 168 -0.87 -23.10 -10.95
CA GLN A 168 -0.32 -22.38 -12.11
C GLN A 168 -0.96 -20.99 -12.28
N VAL A 169 -2.24 -20.84 -11.95
CA VAL A 169 -2.96 -19.54 -11.98
C VAL A 169 -2.54 -18.61 -10.85
N GLY A 170 -2.23 -19.14 -9.65
CA GLY A 170 -1.69 -18.32 -8.54
C GLY A 170 -0.36 -17.67 -8.91
N GLN A 171 0.54 -18.44 -9.53
CA GLN A 171 1.84 -17.95 -10.01
C GLN A 171 1.70 -16.95 -11.15
N LEU A 172 0.82 -17.23 -12.10
CA LEU A 172 0.50 -16.33 -13.20
C LEU A 172 -0.02 -14.98 -12.69
N LEU A 173 -0.92 -14.98 -11.69
CA LEU A 173 -1.41 -13.77 -11.04
C LEU A 173 -0.28 -13.00 -10.35
N GLN A 174 0.65 -13.70 -9.71
CA GLN A 174 1.79 -13.09 -9.04
C GLN A 174 2.78 -12.44 -10.03
N LYS A 175 3.24 -13.19 -11.04
CA LYS A 175 4.22 -12.69 -12.02
C LYS A 175 3.64 -11.67 -13.00
N GLY A 176 2.38 -11.88 -13.41
CA GLY A 176 1.71 -11.04 -14.39
C GLY A 176 1.09 -9.77 -13.81
N PHE A 177 0.75 -9.73 -12.52
CA PHE A 177 -0.04 -8.62 -11.96
C PHE A 177 0.47 -8.08 -10.62
N LEU A 178 1.40 -8.76 -9.94
CA LEU A 178 2.01 -8.32 -8.69
C LEU A 178 3.50 -8.01 -8.86
N GLN A 179 3.88 -7.38 -9.98
CA GLN A 179 5.26 -6.92 -10.24
C GLN A 179 5.62 -5.75 -9.30
N GLY A 180 5.91 -6.08 -8.05
CA GLY A 180 6.42 -5.18 -7.01
C GLY A 180 7.35 -5.95 -6.07
N SER A 181 8.13 -5.26 -5.24
CA SER A 181 9.01 -5.93 -4.29
C SER A 181 8.18 -6.82 -3.36
N GLN A 182 8.54 -8.09 -3.25
CA GLN A 182 7.84 -9.06 -2.39
C GLN A 182 7.75 -8.58 -0.94
N LEU A 183 8.66 -7.69 -0.51
CA LEU A 183 8.67 -7.03 0.79
C LEU A 183 7.35 -6.28 1.09
N LEU A 184 6.68 -5.74 0.06
CA LEU A 184 5.44 -4.96 0.15
C LEU A 184 4.17 -5.82 0.13
N THR A 185 4.26 -7.11 -0.16
CA THR A 185 3.10 -8.02 -0.16
C THR A 185 2.94 -8.77 1.17
N LEU A 186 3.88 -8.58 2.10
CA LEU A 186 3.95 -9.28 3.37
C LEU A 186 3.08 -8.59 4.42
N LYS A 187 2.01 -9.29 4.81
CA LYS A 187 1.11 -8.88 5.90
C LYS A 187 1.75 -9.01 7.26
N TYR A 188 1.55 -8.01 8.11
CA TYR A 188 1.79 -8.13 9.55
C TYR A 188 0.59 -8.79 10.24
N SER A 189 0.86 -9.52 11.32
CA SER A 189 -0.20 -10.09 12.16
C SER A 189 -0.89 -9.00 12.98
N ARG A 190 -2.12 -9.25 13.45
CA ARG A 190 -2.84 -8.30 14.33
C ARG A 190 -2.05 -7.96 15.60
N ALA A 191 -1.29 -8.92 16.14
CA ALA A 191 -0.43 -8.71 17.30
C ALA A 191 0.74 -7.78 16.97
N GLN A 192 1.36 -7.94 15.80
CA GLN A 192 2.42 -7.05 15.32
C GLN A 192 1.91 -5.63 15.08
N GLU A 193 0.72 -5.47 14.49
CA GLU A 193 0.08 -4.16 14.34
C GLU A 193 -0.19 -3.50 15.69
N THR A 194 -0.72 -4.25 16.66
CA THR A 194 -1.02 -3.74 18.00
C THR A 194 0.25 -3.34 18.77
N GLU A 195 1.33 -4.12 18.67
CA GLU A 195 2.63 -3.80 19.27
C GLU A 195 3.18 -2.50 18.65
N SER A 196 3.08 -2.37 17.33
CA SER A 196 3.56 -1.20 16.61
C SER A 196 2.73 0.07 16.89
N ASP A 197 1.40 -0.05 17.01
CA ASP A 197 0.53 1.03 17.46
C ASP A 197 0.95 1.54 18.84
N LYS A 198 1.17 0.61 19.77
CA LYS A 198 1.58 0.94 21.14
C LYS A 198 2.92 1.68 21.15
N LEU A 199 3.89 1.21 20.36
CA LEU A 199 5.19 1.88 20.22
C LEU A 199 5.06 3.25 19.55
N GLY A 200 4.30 3.36 18.47
CA GLY A 200 4.05 4.63 17.78
C GLY A 200 3.41 5.67 18.70
N VAL A 201 2.39 5.29 19.47
CA VAL A 201 1.77 6.16 20.48
C VAL A 201 2.76 6.60 21.56
N GLU A 202 3.66 5.72 21.99
CA GLU A 202 4.73 6.06 22.93
C GLU A 202 5.75 7.03 22.31
N TYR A 203 6.14 6.84 21.05
CA TYR A 203 7.04 7.74 20.33
C TYR A 203 6.43 9.14 20.18
N LEU A 204 5.12 9.23 19.89
CA LEU A 204 4.40 10.50 19.84
C LEU A 204 4.50 11.25 21.17
N ARG A 205 4.28 10.56 22.30
CA ARG A 205 4.39 11.17 23.64
C ARG A 205 5.78 11.74 23.89
N ARG A 206 6.83 10.96 23.60
CA ARG A 206 8.23 11.38 23.80
C ARG A 206 8.60 12.57 22.94
N ALA A 207 8.05 12.64 21.73
CA ALA A 207 8.22 13.76 20.81
C ALA A 207 7.31 14.98 21.12
N GLY A 208 6.40 14.89 22.10
CA GLY A 208 5.48 15.97 22.46
C GLY A 208 4.26 16.13 21.53
N TYR A 209 4.02 15.17 20.64
CA TYR A 209 2.84 15.15 19.77
C TYR A 209 1.60 14.62 20.49
N ASP A 210 0.40 15.01 20.03
CA ASP A 210 -0.85 14.44 20.53
C ASP A 210 -0.93 12.93 20.18
N PRO A 211 -0.91 12.02 21.17
CA PRO A 211 -0.91 10.59 20.90
C PRO A 211 -2.23 10.08 20.28
N ARG A 212 -3.32 10.87 20.36
CA ARG A 212 -4.59 10.56 19.69
C ARG A 212 -4.48 10.60 18.17
N ALA A 213 -3.44 11.22 17.64
CA ALA A 213 -3.22 11.32 16.19
C ALA A 213 -3.15 9.96 15.49
N MET A 214 -2.68 8.91 16.20
CA MET A 214 -2.74 7.53 15.69
C MET A 214 -4.18 7.11 15.38
N SER A 215 -5.12 7.40 16.30
CA SER A 215 -6.53 7.07 16.11
C SER A 215 -7.16 7.89 14.98
N THR A 216 -6.80 9.17 14.82
CA THR A 216 -7.42 10.04 13.81
C THR A 216 -6.91 9.77 12.39
N VAL A 217 -5.64 9.40 12.22
CA VAL A 217 -5.12 8.98 10.91
C VAL A 217 -5.70 7.64 10.49
N LEU A 218 -5.84 6.67 11.40
CA LEU A 218 -6.52 5.39 11.14
C LEU A 218 -7.98 5.59 10.72
N GLN A 219 -8.68 6.54 11.34
CA GLN A 219 -10.04 6.91 10.94
C GLN A 219 -10.08 7.56 9.54
N SER A 220 -9.13 8.46 9.24
CA SER A 220 -9.04 9.10 7.92
C SER A 220 -8.81 8.08 6.81
N LEU A 221 -7.92 7.12 7.07
CA LEU A 221 -7.66 5.96 6.22
C LEU A 221 -8.90 5.07 6.04
N ALA A 222 -9.64 4.75 7.11
CA ALA A 222 -10.87 3.97 7.02
C ALA A 222 -11.96 4.69 6.19
N ASN A 223 -12.07 6.02 6.34
CA ASN A 223 -13.00 6.83 5.56
C ASN A 223 -12.62 6.85 4.07
N GLN A 224 -11.32 6.99 3.77
CA GLN A 224 -10.80 6.93 2.40
C GLN A 224 -11.07 5.57 1.75
N ASN A 225 -10.83 4.47 2.47
CA ASN A 225 -11.13 3.12 1.98
C ASN A 225 -12.61 2.93 1.66
N THR A 226 -13.49 3.41 2.54
CA THR A 226 -14.94 3.31 2.36
C THR A 226 -15.38 4.09 1.13
N LEU A 227 -14.82 5.29 0.94
CA LEU A 227 -15.09 6.11 -0.24
C LEU A 227 -14.61 5.43 -1.53
N ASP A 228 -13.37 4.93 -1.55
CA ASP A 228 -12.80 4.26 -2.73
C ASP A 228 -13.59 3.00 -3.09
N ALA A 229 -13.91 2.17 -2.11
CA ALA A 229 -14.72 0.96 -2.30
C ALA A 229 -16.08 1.27 -2.93
N ARG A 230 -16.74 2.35 -2.48
CA ARG A 230 -18.01 2.82 -3.05
C ARG A 230 -17.84 3.33 -4.48
N LEU A 231 -16.84 4.17 -4.73
CA LEU A 231 -16.62 4.77 -6.05
C LEU A 231 -16.17 3.75 -7.11
N MET A 232 -15.44 2.73 -6.70
CA MET A 232 -15.02 1.63 -7.57
C MET A 232 -16.11 0.57 -7.77
N GLY A 233 -17.25 0.67 -7.08
CA GLY A 233 -18.30 -0.36 -7.11
C GLY A 233 -17.84 -1.70 -6.51
N THR A 234 -16.79 -1.68 -5.69
CA THR A 234 -16.19 -2.87 -5.09
C THR A 234 -16.25 -2.77 -3.57
N ALA A 235 -17.36 -3.19 -2.98
CA ALA A 235 -17.55 -3.21 -1.53
C ALA A 235 -16.51 -4.07 -0.76
N ASN A 236 -15.74 -4.92 -1.47
CA ASN A 236 -14.91 -5.98 -0.88
C ASN A 236 -13.41 -5.90 -1.22
N LYS A 237 -12.88 -4.77 -1.71
CA LYS A 237 -11.43 -4.65 -2.01
C LYS A 237 -10.67 -3.94 -0.92
N VAL A 238 -9.54 -4.54 -0.54
CA VAL A 238 -8.60 -4.03 0.46
C VAL A 238 -7.61 -3.09 -0.26
N PRO A 239 -7.57 -1.79 0.07
CA PRO A 239 -6.56 -0.89 -0.51
C PRO A 239 -5.15 -1.28 -0.09
N GLU A 240 -4.15 -0.79 -0.83
CA GLU A 240 -2.75 -1.27 -0.72
C GLU A 240 -2.19 -1.25 0.69
N TRP A 241 -2.29 -0.12 1.41
CA TRP A 241 -1.85 -0.04 2.80
C TRP A 241 -2.56 -1.04 3.74
N ALA A 242 -3.84 -1.34 3.48
CA ALA A 242 -4.59 -2.30 4.28
C ALA A 242 -4.25 -3.75 3.89
N SER A 243 -3.55 -3.94 2.76
CA SER A 243 -2.99 -5.21 2.34
C SER A 243 -1.68 -5.53 3.08
N THR A 244 -0.95 -4.55 3.61
CA THR A 244 0.20 -4.75 4.50
C THR A 244 -0.18 -4.62 5.98
N HIS A 245 -1.05 -3.67 6.31
CA HIS A 245 -1.53 -3.34 7.67
C HIS A 245 -3.05 -3.54 7.79
N PRO A 246 -3.53 -4.78 7.96
CA PRO A 246 -4.96 -5.06 7.99
C PRO A 246 -5.67 -4.45 9.21
N ASP A 247 -6.99 -4.28 9.08
CA ASP A 247 -7.95 -3.96 10.15
C ASP A 247 -7.79 -2.58 10.84
N PRO A 248 -7.83 -1.47 10.08
CA PRO A 248 -7.71 -0.14 10.65
C PRO A 248 -8.86 0.25 11.57
N ALA A 249 -10.10 -0.13 11.23
CA ALA A 249 -11.29 0.31 11.94
C ALA A 249 -11.33 -0.25 13.37
N SER A 250 -10.91 -1.51 13.58
CA SER A 250 -10.83 -2.07 14.93
C SER A 250 -9.70 -1.43 15.75
N ARG A 251 -8.61 -1.03 15.09
CA ARG A 251 -7.44 -0.42 15.71
C ARG A 251 -7.67 1.02 16.17
N VAL A 252 -8.62 1.75 15.58
CA VAL A 252 -9.00 3.12 16.02
C VAL A 252 -9.24 3.15 17.53
N ARG A 253 -10.06 2.23 18.05
CA ARG A 253 -10.39 2.20 19.49
C ARG A 253 -9.18 1.82 20.34
N THR A 254 -8.40 0.83 19.92
CA THR A 254 -7.19 0.40 20.61
C THR A 254 -6.14 1.50 20.69
N ALA A 255 -5.89 2.21 19.58
CA ALA A 255 -4.98 3.35 19.52
C ALA A 255 -5.44 4.48 20.46
N LEU A 256 -6.75 4.76 20.53
CA LEU A 256 -7.30 5.73 21.47
C LEU A 256 -7.12 5.30 22.94
N THR A 257 -7.32 4.01 23.24
CA THR A 257 -7.02 3.45 24.57
C THR A 257 -5.55 3.59 24.91
N PHE A 258 -4.64 3.29 23.97
CA PHE A 258 -3.22 3.50 24.18
C PHE A 258 -2.88 4.96 24.40
N ALA A 259 -3.51 5.90 23.70
CA ALA A 259 -3.27 7.34 23.84
C ALA A 259 -3.71 7.89 25.21
N GLY A 260 -4.82 7.37 25.76
CA GLY A 260 -5.35 7.79 27.06
C GLY A 260 -5.71 9.28 27.11
N ALA A 261 -5.51 9.91 28.28
CA ALA A 261 -5.82 11.33 28.48
C ALA A 261 -4.70 12.29 28.04
N ALA A 262 -3.54 11.76 27.61
CA ALA A 262 -2.38 12.57 27.24
C ALA A 262 -2.72 13.62 26.17
N LYS A 263 -2.15 14.82 26.31
CA LYS A 263 -2.29 15.90 25.33
C LYS A 263 -0.91 16.16 24.71
N GLY A 264 -0.90 16.74 23.51
CA GLY A 264 0.31 17.16 22.83
C GLY A 264 -0.04 18.10 21.68
N THR A 265 0.97 18.54 20.94
CA THR A 265 0.72 19.39 19.77
C THR A 265 0.25 18.54 18.57
N THR A 266 -0.61 19.11 17.74
CA THR A 266 -0.92 18.55 16.41
C THR A 266 -0.16 19.27 15.30
N ASN A 267 0.28 20.52 15.52
CA ASN A 267 0.87 21.40 14.50
C ASN A 267 0.05 21.45 13.19
N ARG A 268 -1.28 21.38 13.28
CA ARG A 268 -2.19 21.28 12.12
C ARG A 268 -1.94 22.35 11.07
N ASP A 269 -1.94 23.61 11.46
CA ASP A 269 -1.86 24.71 10.48
C ASP A 269 -0.50 24.80 9.79
N THR A 270 0.58 24.51 10.51
CA THR A 270 1.93 24.38 9.94
C THR A 270 1.96 23.26 8.93
N PHE A 271 1.45 22.08 9.30
CA PHE A 271 1.38 20.91 8.44
C PHE A 271 0.63 21.21 7.15
N LEU A 272 -0.60 21.73 7.24
CA LEU A 272 -1.40 22.04 6.07
C LEU A 272 -0.69 23.02 5.12
N THR A 273 -0.06 24.07 5.65
CA THR A 273 0.73 24.99 4.82
C THR A 273 1.92 24.29 4.16
N ARG A 274 2.63 23.42 4.88
CA ARG A 274 3.83 22.74 4.39
C ARG A 274 3.56 21.67 3.34
N ILE A 275 2.35 21.10 3.29
CA ILE A 275 1.96 20.09 2.28
C ILE A 275 1.20 20.68 1.08
N SER A 276 0.83 21.96 1.12
CA SER A 276 0.20 22.62 -0.02
C SER A 276 1.15 22.60 -1.23
N GLY A 277 0.60 22.33 -2.41
CA GLY A 277 1.34 22.19 -3.67
C GLY A 277 1.74 20.75 -4.03
N LEU A 278 1.53 19.77 -3.14
CA LEU A 278 1.73 18.35 -3.48
C LEU A 278 0.90 17.95 -4.69
N THR A 279 1.47 17.15 -5.60
CA THR A 279 0.68 16.44 -6.60
C THR A 279 -0.29 15.49 -5.89
N TYR A 280 -1.55 15.47 -6.31
CA TYR A 280 -2.62 14.63 -5.76
C TYR A 280 -3.11 13.64 -6.81
N GLY A 281 -3.29 12.36 -6.48
CA GLY A 281 -3.61 11.34 -7.48
C GLY A 281 -2.45 11.12 -8.46
N ASP A 282 -2.70 10.64 -9.66
CA ASP A 282 -1.62 10.25 -10.57
C ASP A 282 -0.71 11.42 -11.01
N ASP A 283 0.59 11.13 -11.20
CA ASP A 283 1.52 12.05 -11.85
C ASP A 283 1.45 11.85 -13.37
N PRO A 284 1.16 12.88 -14.18
CA PRO A 284 1.15 12.78 -15.64
C PRO A 284 2.40 12.17 -16.27
N LYS A 285 3.57 12.29 -15.63
CA LYS A 285 4.81 11.63 -16.09
C LYS A 285 4.75 10.10 -16.03
N GLN A 286 3.85 9.56 -15.20
CA GLN A 286 3.57 8.13 -15.04
C GLN A 286 2.24 7.74 -15.72
N GLY A 287 1.57 8.67 -16.40
CA GLY A 287 0.20 8.54 -16.89
C GLY A 287 -0.86 8.89 -15.83
N ILE A 288 -2.11 9.03 -16.27
CA ILE A 288 -3.25 9.39 -15.40
C ILE A 288 -4.46 8.50 -15.67
N VAL A 289 -5.18 8.15 -14.62
CA VAL A 289 -6.49 7.49 -14.66
C VAL A 289 -7.59 8.48 -14.30
N GLU A 290 -8.55 8.63 -15.20
CA GLU A 290 -9.76 9.42 -14.99
C GLU A 290 -11.00 8.60 -15.35
N GLY A 291 -11.69 8.11 -14.31
CA GLY A 291 -12.78 7.16 -14.49
C GLY A 291 -12.26 5.88 -15.14
N ARG A 292 -12.73 5.58 -16.35
CA ARG A 292 -12.27 4.42 -17.14
C ARG A 292 -11.12 4.75 -18.09
N LYS A 293 -10.73 6.02 -18.26
CA LYS A 293 -9.72 6.41 -19.25
C LYS A 293 -8.34 6.47 -18.63
N PHE A 294 -7.37 5.83 -19.27
CA PHE A 294 -5.95 6.03 -19.01
C PHE A 294 -5.35 6.92 -20.11
N THR A 295 -4.53 7.90 -19.72
CA THR A 295 -3.80 8.77 -20.66
C THR A 295 -2.35 8.93 -20.21
N HIS A 296 -1.40 8.75 -21.13
CA HIS A 296 0.01 9.03 -20.87
C HIS A 296 0.51 10.12 -21.85
N PRO A 297 0.70 11.37 -21.38
CA PRO A 297 1.09 12.48 -22.24
C PRO A 297 2.45 12.28 -22.91
N ASP A 298 3.45 11.81 -22.16
CA ASP A 298 4.82 11.64 -22.68
C ASP A 298 4.92 10.49 -23.70
N LEU A 299 4.29 9.34 -23.42
CA LEU A 299 4.20 8.20 -24.34
C LEU A 299 3.18 8.41 -25.48
N LYS A 300 2.41 9.50 -25.42
CA LYS A 300 1.36 9.88 -26.37
C LYS A 300 0.36 8.77 -26.66
N LEU A 301 -0.15 8.12 -25.62
CA LEU A 301 -1.12 7.04 -25.74
C LEU A 301 -2.29 7.17 -24.76
N ALA A 302 -3.42 6.56 -25.11
CA ALA A 302 -4.58 6.44 -24.26
C ALA A 302 -5.36 5.17 -24.56
N PHE A 303 -6.09 4.67 -23.57
CA PHE A 303 -7.05 3.58 -23.69
C PHE A 303 -8.15 3.70 -22.63
N GLU A 304 -9.22 2.91 -22.75
CA GLU A 304 -10.29 2.83 -21.77
C GLU A 304 -10.47 1.42 -21.21
N ALA A 305 -10.56 1.30 -19.90
CA ALA A 305 -10.95 0.06 -19.24
C ALA A 305 -12.40 -0.33 -19.56
N PRO A 306 -12.75 -1.63 -19.53
CA PRO A 306 -14.12 -2.08 -19.75
C PRO A 306 -15.08 -1.56 -18.66
N ASN A 307 -16.38 -1.59 -18.95
CA ASN A 307 -17.40 -1.25 -17.96
C ASN A 307 -17.35 -2.20 -16.76
N GLY A 308 -17.45 -1.67 -15.55
CA GLY A 308 -17.35 -2.46 -14.31
C GLY A 308 -15.91 -2.83 -13.92
N PHE A 309 -14.91 -2.31 -14.63
CA PHE A 309 -13.51 -2.42 -14.25
C PHE A 309 -13.01 -1.08 -13.71
N PHE A 310 -12.06 -1.15 -12.79
CA PHE A 310 -11.28 0.00 -12.33
C PHE A 310 -9.80 -0.21 -12.67
N MET A 311 -9.06 0.90 -12.66
CA MET A 311 -7.63 0.91 -12.89
C MET A 311 -6.87 1.46 -11.69
N LEU A 312 -5.67 0.94 -11.48
CA LEU A 312 -4.67 1.52 -10.60
C LEU A 312 -3.43 1.81 -11.42
N ASN A 313 -3.00 3.07 -11.43
CA ASN A 313 -1.79 3.46 -12.12
C ASN A 313 -0.56 3.13 -11.25
N GLY A 314 0.26 2.19 -11.73
CA GLY A 314 1.55 1.87 -11.17
C GLY A 314 2.68 2.46 -12.01
N THR A 315 3.89 2.38 -11.50
CA THR A 315 5.07 3.02 -12.10
C THR A 315 5.64 2.21 -13.26
N GLN A 316 5.47 0.88 -13.25
CA GLN A 316 5.83 -0.01 -14.36
C GLN A 316 4.63 -0.45 -15.20
N ALA A 317 3.43 -0.42 -14.63
CA ALA A 317 2.24 -0.96 -15.28
C ALA A 317 0.94 -0.37 -14.72
N VAL A 318 -0.12 -0.38 -15.54
CA VAL A 318 -1.48 -0.07 -15.11
C VAL A 318 -2.21 -1.38 -14.81
N THR A 319 -2.66 -1.56 -13.58
CA THR A 319 -3.48 -2.72 -13.21
C THR A 319 -4.93 -2.42 -13.53
N ILE A 320 -5.62 -3.37 -14.16
CA ILE A 320 -7.03 -3.31 -14.54
C ILE A 320 -7.75 -4.46 -13.83
N SER A 321 -8.88 -4.18 -13.19
CA SER A 321 -9.53 -5.16 -12.33
C SER A 321 -11.04 -5.03 -12.35
N GLY A 322 -11.72 -6.16 -12.53
CA GLY A 322 -13.18 -6.28 -12.47
C GLY A 322 -13.61 -7.62 -11.87
N GLN A 323 -14.92 -7.84 -11.74
CA GLN A 323 -15.45 -9.12 -11.27
C GLN A 323 -15.20 -10.24 -12.30
N SER A 324 -15.25 -9.90 -13.59
CA SER A 324 -15.15 -10.86 -14.70
C SER A 324 -13.72 -11.15 -15.17
N GLY A 325 -12.71 -10.48 -14.61
CA GLY A 325 -11.32 -10.68 -15.00
C GLY A 325 -10.33 -9.68 -14.42
N LYS A 326 -9.05 -9.87 -14.76
CA LYS A 326 -7.95 -8.96 -14.45
C LYS A 326 -7.15 -8.65 -15.70
N GLY A 327 -6.60 -7.45 -15.77
CA GLY A 327 -5.75 -6.97 -16.85
C GLY A 327 -4.55 -6.20 -16.31
N GLN A 328 -3.49 -6.14 -17.09
CA GLN A 328 -2.33 -5.29 -16.86
C GLN A 328 -1.95 -4.66 -18.19
N PHE A 329 -1.70 -3.35 -18.21
CA PHE A 329 -1.05 -2.66 -19.32
C PHE A 329 0.40 -2.39 -18.96
N ALA A 330 1.34 -2.87 -19.78
CA ALA A 330 2.76 -2.72 -19.54
C ALA A 330 3.55 -2.58 -20.85
N SER A 331 4.83 -2.23 -20.75
CA SER A 331 5.75 -2.13 -21.88
C SER A 331 6.90 -3.11 -21.77
N GLY A 332 7.55 -3.39 -22.89
CA GLY A 332 8.76 -4.21 -22.92
C GLY A 332 9.66 -3.87 -24.10
N PRO A 333 10.91 -4.37 -24.09
CA PRO A 333 11.83 -4.25 -25.22
C PRO A 333 11.21 -4.84 -26.49
N PHE A 334 11.41 -4.17 -27.62
CA PHE A 334 10.86 -4.58 -28.90
C PHE A 334 11.91 -4.53 -29.99
N SER A 335 11.97 -5.58 -30.80
CA SER A 335 12.95 -5.78 -31.88
C SER A 335 12.35 -5.63 -33.29
N GLY A 336 11.10 -5.15 -33.40
CA GLY A 336 10.38 -5.09 -34.68
C GLY A 336 9.46 -6.27 -34.95
N ASP A 337 9.46 -7.31 -34.09
CA ASP A 337 8.67 -8.52 -34.26
C ASP A 337 7.66 -8.73 -33.10
N LEU A 338 6.37 -8.55 -33.40
CA LEU A 338 5.29 -8.72 -32.43
C LEU A 338 5.08 -10.19 -32.04
N ASP A 339 5.41 -11.14 -32.92
CA ASP A 339 5.28 -12.57 -32.62
C ASP A 339 6.30 -12.97 -31.55
N ALA A 340 7.57 -12.58 -31.73
CA ALA A 340 8.62 -12.77 -30.74
C ALA A 340 8.30 -12.07 -29.41
N TYR A 341 7.76 -10.85 -29.47
CA TYR A 341 7.36 -10.09 -28.29
C TYR A 341 6.27 -10.82 -27.48
N ILE A 342 5.21 -11.29 -28.13
CA ILE A 342 4.10 -11.99 -27.46
C ILE A 342 4.61 -13.30 -26.83
N ARG A 343 5.42 -14.08 -27.55
CA ARG A 343 6.03 -15.31 -27.01
C ARG A 343 6.91 -15.03 -25.80
N ALA A 344 7.68 -13.93 -25.81
CA ALA A 344 8.47 -13.50 -24.66
C ALA A 344 7.59 -13.11 -23.47
N ALA A 345 6.49 -12.38 -23.71
CA ALA A 345 5.53 -12.01 -22.66
C ALA A 345 4.92 -13.25 -22.00
N PHE A 346 4.45 -14.24 -22.78
CA PHE A 346 3.95 -15.51 -22.25
C PHE A 346 5.04 -16.30 -21.50
N GLY A 347 6.27 -16.31 -22.02
CA GLY A 347 7.41 -16.96 -21.37
C GLY A 347 7.72 -16.38 -19.98
N GLY A 348 7.52 -15.07 -19.79
CA GLY A 348 7.70 -14.38 -18.50
C GLY A 348 6.69 -14.77 -17.42
N LEU A 349 5.59 -15.43 -17.78
CA LEU A 349 4.51 -15.81 -16.85
C LEU A 349 4.81 -17.07 -16.04
N THR A 350 5.87 -17.80 -16.40
CA THR A 350 6.24 -19.09 -15.80
C THR A 350 7.63 -19.02 -15.17
N GLU A 351 7.95 -19.90 -14.22
CA GLU A 351 9.30 -20.03 -13.67
C GLU A 351 10.23 -20.83 -14.60
N ALA A 352 11.54 -20.65 -14.43
CA ALA A 352 12.55 -21.30 -15.28
C ALA A 352 12.41 -22.85 -15.32
N ASN A 353 11.89 -23.44 -14.23
CA ASN A 353 11.71 -24.89 -14.08
C ASN A 353 10.28 -25.36 -14.34
N GLN A 354 9.42 -24.52 -14.92
CA GLN A 354 8.02 -24.85 -15.22
C GLN A 354 7.77 -24.88 -16.74
N PRO A 355 6.81 -25.70 -17.23
CA PRO A 355 6.39 -25.67 -18.62
C PRO A 355 5.91 -24.27 -19.00
N LYS A 356 6.50 -23.70 -20.05
CA LYS A 356 6.08 -22.40 -20.58
C LYS A 356 4.66 -22.49 -21.11
N ILE A 357 3.91 -21.40 -20.98
CA ILE A 357 2.60 -21.25 -21.63
C ILE A 357 2.85 -20.99 -23.12
N ASP A 358 2.46 -21.91 -23.99
CA ASP A 358 2.51 -21.68 -25.43
C ASP A 358 1.29 -20.85 -25.87
N PRO A 359 1.48 -19.65 -26.45
CA PRO A 359 0.39 -18.85 -26.99
C PRO A 359 -0.35 -19.51 -28.17
N GLY A 360 0.23 -20.55 -28.80
CA GLY A 360 -0.31 -21.13 -30.01
C GLY A 360 -0.20 -20.16 -31.20
N THR A 361 -1.30 -20.01 -31.95
CA THR A 361 -1.38 -19.13 -33.12
C THR A 361 -1.49 -17.67 -32.69
N ILE A 362 -0.61 -16.83 -33.24
CA ILE A 362 -0.63 -15.38 -33.04
C ILE A 362 -1.37 -14.74 -34.21
N THR A 363 -2.38 -13.92 -33.90
CA THR A 363 -3.20 -13.22 -34.89
C THR A 363 -2.73 -11.78 -35.01
N LYS A 364 -2.42 -11.35 -36.24
CA LYS A 364 -2.05 -9.96 -36.54
C LYS A 364 -3.29 -9.13 -36.87
N THR A 365 -3.29 -7.87 -36.47
CA THR A 365 -4.39 -6.92 -36.68
C THR A 365 -3.87 -5.48 -36.69
N THR A 366 -4.78 -4.51 -36.76
CA THR A 366 -4.49 -3.08 -36.60
C THR A 366 -5.58 -2.45 -35.75
N VAL A 367 -5.19 -1.65 -34.76
CA VAL A 367 -6.12 -0.94 -33.87
C VAL A 367 -5.85 0.56 -33.99
N ASN A 368 -6.83 1.33 -34.45
CA ASN A 368 -6.71 2.79 -34.61
C ASN A 368 -5.42 3.22 -35.35
N GLY A 369 -5.05 2.48 -36.41
CA GLY A 369 -3.85 2.71 -37.20
C GLY A 369 -2.54 2.22 -36.57
N ILE A 370 -2.59 1.50 -35.44
CA ILE A 370 -1.43 0.93 -34.76
C ILE A 370 -1.33 -0.56 -35.11
N PRO A 371 -0.22 -1.03 -35.71
CA PRO A 371 0.02 -2.45 -35.91
C PRO A 371 -0.02 -3.20 -34.58
N ALA A 372 -0.78 -4.27 -34.53
CA ALA A 372 -1.00 -5.04 -33.32
C ALA A 372 -1.04 -6.54 -33.61
N ALA A 373 -0.82 -7.34 -32.57
CA ALA A 373 -1.00 -8.78 -32.63
C ALA A 373 -1.45 -9.29 -31.27
N TYR A 374 -2.10 -10.45 -31.24
CA TYR A 374 -2.53 -11.04 -29.99
C TYR A 374 -2.55 -12.57 -30.06
N ALA A 375 -2.50 -13.19 -28.90
CA ALA A 375 -2.75 -14.61 -28.72
C ALA A 375 -3.42 -14.88 -27.38
N THR A 376 -4.19 -15.96 -27.33
CA THR A 376 -4.88 -16.42 -26.12
C THR A 376 -4.52 -17.87 -25.85
N ALA A 377 -3.97 -18.14 -24.68
CA ALA A 377 -3.68 -19.48 -24.19
C ALA A 377 -4.67 -19.87 -23.09
N ARG A 378 -5.19 -21.10 -23.15
CA ARG A 378 -6.01 -21.66 -22.07
C ARG A 378 -5.11 -22.34 -21.05
N VAL A 379 -5.22 -21.90 -19.80
CA VAL A 379 -4.45 -22.43 -18.67
C VAL A 379 -5.41 -23.14 -17.73
N ASN A 380 -5.14 -24.42 -17.46
CA ASN A 380 -5.97 -25.23 -16.57
C ASN A 380 -5.59 -24.97 -15.12
N ASN A 381 -6.56 -24.52 -14.32
CA ASN A 381 -6.48 -24.53 -12.87
C ASN A 381 -7.44 -25.63 -12.38
N SER A 382 -7.03 -26.44 -11.41
CA SER A 382 -7.60 -27.76 -11.07
C SER A 382 -9.14 -27.93 -11.19
N ASN A 383 -9.96 -26.88 -11.00
CA ASN A 383 -11.42 -26.90 -11.21
C ASN A 383 -12.02 -25.76 -12.10
N SER A 384 -11.23 -24.84 -12.66
CA SER A 384 -11.76 -23.76 -13.52
C SER A 384 -10.68 -23.24 -14.50
N PRO A 385 -10.75 -23.61 -15.79
CA PRO A 385 -9.79 -23.11 -16.78
C PRO A 385 -9.93 -21.60 -16.96
N VAL A 386 -8.81 -20.93 -17.18
CA VAL A 386 -8.75 -19.50 -17.47
C VAL A 386 -8.15 -19.24 -18.84
N ASP A 387 -8.60 -18.19 -19.50
CA ASP A 387 -8.01 -17.70 -20.73
C ASP A 387 -7.05 -16.56 -20.41
N VAL A 388 -5.81 -16.70 -20.89
CA VAL A 388 -4.73 -15.73 -20.74
C VAL A 388 -4.45 -15.12 -22.10
N THR A 389 -4.66 -13.82 -22.23
CA THR A 389 -4.47 -13.10 -23.49
C THR A 389 -3.33 -12.11 -23.35
N VAL A 390 -2.41 -12.12 -24.33
CA VAL A 390 -1.48 -11.02 -24.55
C VAL A 390 -1.89 -10.31 -25.83
N PHE A 391 -2.22 -9.03 -25.74
CA PHE A 391 -2.57 -8.17 -26.87
C PHE A 391 -1.52 -7.06 -26.97
N ALA A 392 -0.64 -7.12 -27.97
CA ALA A 392 0.52 -6.25 -28.12
C ALA A 392 0.35 -5.24 -29.26
N TYR A 393 0.93 -4.04 -29.07
CA TYR A 393 0.87 -2.91 -29.97
C TYR A 393 2.28 -2.37 -30.26
N GLN A 394 2.56 -2.14 -31.54
CA GLN A 394 3.80 -1.52 -31.98
C GLN A 394 3.68 0.01 -31.96
N PHE A 395 4.06 0.64 -30.85
CA PHE A 395 4.05 2.10 -30.72
C PHE A 395 5.36 2.77 -31.16
N GLY A 396 6.47 2.05 -31.14
CA GLY A 396 7.79 2.55 -31.51
C GLY A 396 8.67 1.44 -32.10
N THR A 397 9.95 1.75 -32.30
CA THR A 397 10.93 0.83 -32.89
C THR A 397 11.69 0.02 -31.84
N THR A 398 11.81 0.52 -30.61
CA THR A 398 12.59 -0.10 -29.52
C THR A 398 11.73 -0.64 -28.38
N SER A 399 10.44 -0.28 -28.35
CA SER A 399 9.52 -0.72 -27.31
C SER A 399 8.13 -0.97 -27.88
N ALA A 400 7.47 -1.99 -27.34
CA ALA A 400 6.07 -2.30 -27.59
C ALA A 400 5.30 -2.24 -26.27
N PHE A 401 3.99 -2.04 -26.38
CA PHE A 401 3.08 -2.06 -25.25
C PHE A 401 2.15 -3.25 -25.39
N HIS A 402 1.65 -3.76 -24.28
CA HIS A 402 0.68 -4.84 -24.31
C HIS A 402 -0.29 -4.78 -23.17
N PHE A 403 -1.45 -5.37 -23.40
CA PHE A 403 -2.30 -5.87 -22.34
C PHE A 403 -1.97 -7.34 -22.08
N LEU A 404 -1.84 -7.70 -20.81
CA LEU A 404 -1.92 -9.08 -20.32
C LEU A 404 -3.22 -9.21 -19.53
N THR A 405 -4.14 -10.09 -19.94
CA THR A 405 -5.41 -10.28 -19.24
C THR A 405 -5.70 -11.72 -18.91
N ILE A 406 -6.47 -11.92 -17.85
CA ILE A 406 -6.98 -13.22 -17.41
C ILE A 406 -8.48 -13.10 -17.18
N ALA A 407 -9.23 -14.01 -17.79
CA ALA A 407 -10.65 -14.21 -17.53
C ALA A 407 -10.96 -15.71 -17.36
N GLN A 408 -12.14 -16.04 -16.84
CA GLN A 408 -12.65 -17.42 -16.92
C GLN A 408 -12.68 -17.87 -18.38
N ALA A 409 -12.47 -19.16 -18.65
CA ALA A 409 -12.49 -19.68 -20.01
C ALA A 409 -13.79 -19.28 -20.74
N GLY A 410 -13.64 -18.70 -21.95
CA GLY A 410 -14.76 -18.15 -22.73
C GLY A 410 -15.19 -16.73 -22.34
N GLY A 411 -14.67 -16.18 -21.23
CA GLY A 411 -15.00 -14.85 -20.73
C GLY A 411 -14.09 -13.72 -21.23
N GLY A 412 -13.09 -14.02 -22.07
CA GLY A 412 -12.08 -13.03 -22.52
C GLY A 412 -12.64 -11.83 -23.28
N ALA A 413 -13.76 -11.98 -23.97
CA ALA A 413 -14.38 -10.94 -24.81
C ALA A 413 -14.77 -9.67 -24.02
N VAL A 414 -14.86 -9.74 -22.69
CA VAL A 414 -15.08 -8.55 -21.84
C VAL A 414 -14.00 -7.48 -22.02
N PHE A 415 -12.80 -7.86 -22.45
CA PHE A 415 -11.68 -6.95 -22.68
C PHE A 415 -11.60 -6.40 -24.11
N ASP A 416 -12.38 -6.91 -25.06
CA ASP A 416 -12.29 -6.51 -26.47
C ASP A 416 -12.49 -4.99 -26.68
N PRO A 417 -13.46 -4.32 -26.00
CA PRO A 417 -13.60 -2.87 -26.12
C PRO A 417 -12.36 -2.12 -25.63
N MET A 418 -11.68 -2.63 -24.59
CA MET A 418 -10.44 -2.04 -24.09
C MET A 418 -9.31 -2.21 -25.10
N TYR A 419 -9.16 -3.40 -25.70
CA TYR A 419 -8.16 -3.61 -26.74
C TYR A 419 -8.36 -2.69 -27.94
N ALA A 420 -9.61 -2.53 -28.37
CA ALA A 420 -9.97 -1.68 -29.50
C ALA A 420 -9.84 -0.17 -29.20
N SER A 421 -9.83 0.22 -27.92
CA SER A 421 -9.75 1.63 -27.51
C SER A 421 -8.32 2.22 -27.55
N MET A 422 -7.30 1.37 -27.62
CA MET A 422 -5.90 1.80 -27.61
C MET A 422 -5.62 2.73 -28.80
N ARG A 423 -5.11 3.93 -28.53
CA ARG A 423 -4.83 4.92 -29.57
C ARG A 423 -3.65 5.81 -29.22
N ARG A 424 -3.10 6.46 -30.25
CA ARG A 424 -2.22 7.60 -30.09
C ARG A 424 -3.04 8.83 -29.70
N ILE A 425 -2.42 9.74 -28.96
CA ILE A 425 -2.98 11.07 -28.66
C ILE A 425 -2.13 12.15 -29.35
N SER A 426 -2.79 13.24 -29.73
CA SER A 426 -2.12 14.41 -30.30
C SER A 426 -1.29 15.17 -29.27
N ALA A 427 -0.38 16.04 -29.73
CA ALA A 427 0.36 16.95 -28.85
C ALA A 427 -0.58 17.89 -28.08
N THR A 428 -1.69 18.31 -28.69
CA THR A 428 -2.73 19.12 -28.05
C THR A 428 -3.42 18.36 -26.91
N GLU A 429 -3.80 17.10 -27.13
CA GLU A 429 -4.36 16.26 -26.07
C GLU A 429 -3.37 16.01 -24.95
N ALA A 430 -2.09 15.73 -25.27
CA ALA A 430 -1.04 15.55 -24.28
C ALA A 430 -0.83 16.82 -23.43
N GLY A 431 -0.79 18.00 -24.06
CA GLY A 431 -0.64 19.28 -23.37
C GLY A 431 -1.86 19.72 -22.55
N ALA A 432 -3.02 19.13 -22.79
CA ALA A 432 -4.24 19.38 -22.01
C ALA A 432 -4.30 18.58 -20.70
N VAL A 433 -3.43 17.58 -20.52
CA VAL A 433 -3.36 16.79 -19.29
C VAL A 433 -2.79 17.65 -18.17
N LYS A 434 -3.60 17.93 -17.15
CA LYS A 434 -3.21 18.74 -15.99
C LYS A 434 -3.07 17.86 -14.74
N PRO A 435 -1.95 17.93 -14.00
CA PRO A 435 -1.83 17.24 -12.73
C PRO A 435 -2.80 17.85 -11.73
N ARG A 436 -3.44 17.02 -10.91
CA ARG A 436 -4.16 17.53 -9.74
C ARG A 436 -3.16 17.96 -8.67
N LYS A 437 -3.46 19.04 -7.98
CA LYS A 437 -2.67 19.61 -6.88
C LYS A 437 -3.49 19.71 -5.61
N LEU A 438 -2.87 19.39 -4.49
CA LEU A 438 -3.41 19.67 -3.17
C LEU A 438 -3.17 21.16 -2.86
N VAL A 439 -4.23 21.93 -2.66
CA VAL A 439 -4.16 23.35 -2.31
C VAL A 439 -4.79 23.54 -0.94
N VAL A 440 -4.12 24.28 -0.07
CA VAL A 440 -4.69 24.70 1.21
C VAL A 440 -5.15 26.14 1.13
N ILE A 441 -6.42 26.36 1.41
CA ILE A 441 -7.03 27.69 1.48
C ILE A 441 -7.39 28.04 2.92
N THR A 442 -7.54 29.32 3.19
CA THR A 442 -8.19 29.82 4.40
C THR A 442 -9.65 30.11 4.06
N ALA A 443 -10.58 29.45 4.76
CA ALA A 443 -12.01 29.64 4.57
C ALA A 443 -12.43 31.08 4.91
N LYS A 444 -13.32 31.65 4.11
CA LYS A 444 -13.88 32.99 4.28
C LYS A 444 -15.25 32.91 4.98
N SER A 445 -15.71 34.05 5.47
CA SER A 445 -17.10 34.16 5.95
C SER A 445 -18.06 33.81 4.82
N GLY A 446 -19.03 32.94 5.10
CA GLY A 446 -20.01 32.45 4.12
C GLY A 446 -19.59 31.21 3.32
N ASP A 447 -18.34 30.75 3.44
CA ASP A 447 -17.95 29.49 2.80
C ASP A 447 -18.75 28.32 3.40
N THR A 448 -19.29 27.48 2.51
CA THR A 448 -19.99 26.25 2.89
C THR A 448 -19.28 25.02 2.34
N MET A 449 -19.51 23.86 2.95
CA MET A 449 -18.97 22.59 2.45
C MET A 449 -19.36 22.34 0.99
N ALA A 450 -20.61 22.65 0.62
CA ALA A 450 -21.11 22.48 -0.74
C ALA A 450 -20.41 23.41 -1.75
N ALA A 451 -20.24 24.69 -1.40
CA ALA A 451 -19.54 25.65 -2.26
C ALA A 451 -18.05 25.30 -2.43
N LEU A 452 -17.39 24.83 -1.37
CA LEU A 452 -16.00 24.36 -1.45
C LEU A 452 -15.88 23.08 -2.27
N ALA A 453 -16.84 22.16 -2.15
CA ALA A 453 -16.84 20.90 -2.90
C ALA A 453 -16.90 21.13 -4.41
N GLN A 454 -17.68 22.11 -4.88
CA GLN A 454 -17.77 22.46 -6.31
C GLN A 454 -16.43 22.88 -6.94
N ARG A 455 -15.45 23.30 -6.12
CA ARG A 455 -14.11 23.68 -6.56
C ARG A 455 -13.15 22.50 -6.70
N MET A 456 -13.56 21.31 -6.26
CA MET A 456 -12.74 20.10 -6.33
C MET A 456 -12.63 19.63 -7.79
N ALA A 457 -11.41 19.33 -8.24
CA ALA A 457 -11.08 18.83 -9.58
C ALA A 457 -11.52 17.37 -9.82
N TYR A 458 -12.80 17.09 -9.57
CA TYR A 458 -13.45 15.81 -9.78
C TYR A 458 -14.80 16.01 -10.46
N THR A 459 -15.19 15.05 -11.28
CA THR A 459 -16.50 15.03 -11.94
C THR A 459 -17.59 14.35 -11.09
N SER A 460 -17.23 13.69 -9.99
CA SER A 460 -18.17 12.98 -9.12
C SER A 460 -17.70 12.93 -7.66
N ALA A 461 -18.67 12.80 -6.74
CA ALA A 461 -18.46 12.69 -5.29
C ALA A 461 -17.58 13.80 -4.68
N GLN A 462 -17.67 15.02 -5.22
CA GLN A 462 -16.85 16.16 -4.78
C GLN A 462 -17.03 16.46 -3.29
N LEU A 463 -18.25 16.37 -2.77
CA LEU A 463 -18.57 16.65 -1.37
C LEU A 463 -17.94 15.60 -0.44
N GLU A 464 -18.11 14.33 -0.76
CA GLU A 464 -17.56 13.23 0.04
C GLU A 464 -16.03 13.21 -0.02
N ARG A 465 -15.45 13.51 -1.19
CA ARG A 465 -13.99 13.67 -1.34
C ARG A 465 -13.46 14.81 -0.48
N LEU A 466 -14.15 15.96 -0.47
CA LEU A 466 -13.79 17.09 0.39
C LEU A 466 -13.85 16.71 1.87
N GLN A 467 -14.91 16.00 2.26
CA GLN A 467 -15.12 15.54 3.63
C GLN A 467 -14.01 14.59 4.08
N VAL A 468 -13.76 13.52 3.32
CA VAL A 468 -12.71 12.53 3.63
C VAL A 468 -11.35 13.21 3.70
N LEU A 469 -11.02 14.03 2.69
CA LEU A 469 -9.73 14.72 2.63
C LEU A 469 -9.48 15.54 3.90
N ASN A 470 -10.49 16.25 4.41
CA ASN A 470 -10.34 17.15 5.56
C ASN A 470 -10.70 16.51 6.91
N GLY A 471 -11.06 15.23 6.95
CA GLY A 471 -11.56 14.58 8.16
C GLY A 471 -12.88 15.17 8.65
N PHE A 472 -13.68 15.76 7.76
CA PHE A 472 -14.96 16.36 8.08
C PHE A 472 -16.10 15.32 8.04
N THR A 473 -17.10 15.55 8.88
CA THR A 473 -18.38 14.83 8.86
C THR A 473 -19.42 15.64 8.08
N ALA A 474 -20.56 15.02 7.77
CA ALA A 474 -21.70 15.71 7.17
C ALA A 474 -22.23 16.88 8.02
N SER A 475 -22.01 16.84 9.34
CA SER A 475 -22.42 17.88 10.29
C SER A 475 -21.36 18.96 10.52
N THR A 476 -20.16 18.82 9.95
CA THR A 476 -19.08 19.78 10.16
C THR A 476 -19.42 21.12 9.51
N LYS A 477 -19.39 22.19 10.30
CA LYS A 477 -19.53 23.56 9.82
C LYS A 477 -18.16 24.14 9.48
N ILE A 478 -18.05 24.77 8.31
CA ILE A 478 -16.84 25.50 7.92
C ILE A 478 -16.81 26.83 8.67
N VAL A 479 -15.68 27.15 9.29
CA VAL A 479 -15.50 28.37 10.07
C VAL A 479 -14.54 29.30 9.33
N ALA A 480 -14.85 30.60 9.30
CA ALA A 480 -13.95 31.60 8.73
C ALA A 480 -12.57 31.56 9.42
N GLY A 481 -11.49 31.63 8.66
CA GLY A 481 -10.12 31.49 9.15
C GLY A 481 -9.62 30.04 9.21
N GLN A 482 -10.50 29.04 9.09
CA GLN A 482 -10.09 27.62 9.09
C GLN A 482 -9.34 27.27 7.80
N LYS A 483 -8.22 26.54 7.94
CA LYS A 483 -7.53 25.95 6.79
C LYS A 483 -8.26 24.71 6.27
N VAL A 484 -8.52 24.69 4.96
CA VAL A 484 -9.22 23.62 4.25
C VAL A 484 -8.40 23.18 3.04
N LYS A 485 -8.21 21.86 2.91
CA LYS A 485 -7.59 21.22 1.75
C LYS A 485 -8.60 21.09 0.61
N LEU A 486 -8.18 21.49 -0.58
CA LEU A 486 -8.87 21.27 -1.85
C LEU A 486 -7.94 20.53 -2.81
N VAL A 487 -8.54 19.85 -3.78
CA VAL A 487 -7.81 19.29 -4.92
C VAL A 487 -8.21 20.08 -6.15
N THR A 488 -7.26 20.72 -6.83
CA THR A 488 -7.50 21.54 -8.03
C THR A 488 -6.63 21.06 -9.20
N TYR A 489 -6.88 21.54 -10.42
CA TYR A 489 -5.95 21.40 -11.55
C TYR A 489 -4.86 22.46 -11.52
#